data_AF-T1BAA9-F1
#
_entry.id   AF-T1BAA9-F1
#
_cell.length_a   1.000
_cell.length_b   1.000
_cell.length_c   1.000
_cell.angle_alpha   90.00
_cell.angle_beta   90.00
_cell.angle_gamma   90.00
#
_symmetry.space_group_name_H-M   'P 1'
#
loop_
_entity.id
_entity.type
_entity.pdbx_description
1 polymer ?
#
loop_
_entity_poly.entity_id
_entity_poly.type
_entity_poly.pdbx_seq_one_letter_code
_entity_poly.pdbx_strand_id
1 'polypeptide(L)'
;PVRVKDRSAGEQHTIAAFNMYVSLPHHFKGTHMSRFVEILHAEREISVESFRGMLENMTKRLEADAGHIEMTFPFFVMKRAPATGVESLMDYRASLIGERHDGVTDMWVRVIVPVTSLCPCSKRISDYGAHNQRSHVTITAKLRSHIWIEELIEFAEKEASCELYGILKRPDEKYVTERAYDNPKFVEDIVRDVAMRLNADERIASYVVESENFESIHNHSAYALIERNKDE
;
A
#
# COMPACT_ATOMS: atom_id res chain seq x y z
N PRO A 1 -18.09 4.21 6.64
CA PRO A 1 -18.22 4.16 5.17
C PRO A 1 -17.39 5.27 4.56
N VAL A 2 -16.67 5.00 3.48
CA VAL A 2 -15.84 6.00 2.80
C VAL A 2 -15.98 5.88 1.30
N ARG A 3 -15.65 6.96 0.59
CA ARG A 3 -15.66 7.01 -0.87
C ARG A 3 -14.26 7.37 -1.35
N VAL A 4 -13.62 6.45 -2.04
CA VAL A 4 -12.25 6.61 -2.51
C VAL A 4 -12.25 6.77 -4.02
N LYS A 5 -11.37 7.64 -4.53
CA LYS A 5 -11.24 7.84 -5.97
C LYS A 5 -10.58 6.62 -6.60
N ASP A 6 -11.09 6.23 -7.75
CA ASP A 6 -10.61 5.13 -8.57
C ASP A 6 -10.30 5.67 -9.97
N ARG A 7 -9.08 5.42 -10.46
CA ARG A 7 -8.60 5.94 -11.74
C ARG A 7 -9.43 5.42 -12.93
N SER A 8 -10.00 4.23 -12.79
CA SER A 8 -10.73 3.50 -13.83
C SER A 8 -12.26 3.66 -13.74
N ALA A 9 -12.83 3.52 -12.54
CA ALA A 9 -14.27 3.55 -12.31
C ALA A 9 -14.79 4.89 -11.77
N GLY A 10 -13.89 5.84 -11.49
CA GLY A 10 -14.20 7.15 -10.92
C GLY A 10 -14.17 7.14 -9.39
N GLU A 11 -15.04 6.33 -8.77
CA GLU A 11 -15.17 6.24 -7.30
C GLU A 11 -15.55 4.82 -6.84
N GLN A 12 -15.06 4.41 -5.67
CA GLN A 12 -15.45 3.19 -4.97
C GLN A 12 -16.01 3.52 -3.58
N HIS A 13 -17.12 2.88 -3.21
CA HIS A 13 -17.65 2.89 -1.86
C HIS A 13 -17.12 1.69 -1.09
N THR A 14 -16.47 1.92 0.05
CA THR A 14 -15.88 0.86 0.88
C THR A 14 -16.05 1.18 2.38
N ILE A 15 -15.56 0.28 3.23
CA ILE A 15 -15.46 0.49 4.67
C ILE A 15 -14.01 0.75 5.05
N ALA A 16 -13.78 1.60 6.05
CA ALA A 16 -12.43 1.91 6.52
C ALA A 16 -12.35 1.79 8.05
N ALA A 17 -11.19 1.36 8.53
CA ALA A 17 -10.78 1.48 9.91
C ALA A 17 -9.98 2.78 10.07
N PHE A 18 -10.30 3.54 11.12
CA PHE A 18 -9.64 4.80 11.44
C PHE A 18 -8.83 4.69 12.72
N ASN A 19 -7.58 5.13 12.67
CA ASN A 19 -6.75 5.41 13.83
C ASN A 19 -6.54 6.93 13.90
N MET A 20 -6.86 7.55 15.04
CA MET A 20 -6.75 9.00 15.22
C MET A 20 -6.05 9.31 16.54
N TYR A 21 -5.03 10.16 16.47
CA TYR A 21 -4.22 10.55 17.62
C TYR A 21 -3.91 12.04 17.58
N VAL A 22 -3.70 12.64 18.76
CA VAL A 22 -3.15 13.98 18.91
C VAL A 22 -2.07 13.96 19.98
N SER A 23 -1.08 14.85 19.85
CA SER A 23 -0.18 15.15 20.96
C SER A 23 -0.97 15.75 22.11
N LEU A 24 -0.75 15.27 23.33
CA LEU A 24 -1.36 15.84 24.52
C LEU A 24 -0.41 16.88 25.13
N PRO A 25 -0.79 18.17 25.21
CA PRO A 25 0.02 19.15 25.90
C PRO A 25 0.18 18.77 27.39
N HIS A 26 1.34 19.07 27.98
CA HIS A 26 1.66 18.71 29.37
C HIS A 26 0.64 19.23 30.42
N HIS A 27 -0.15 20.25 30.08
CA HIS A 27 -1.14 20.85 30.96
C HIS A 27 -2.52 20.16 30.90
N PHE A 28 -2.76 19.24 29.95
CA PHE A 28 -3.98 18.44 29.89
C PHE A 28 -3.77 17.09 30.57
N LYS A 29 -4.75 16.67 31.40
CA LYS A 29 -4.78 15.31 31.97
C LYS A 29 -5.27 14.24 30.99
N GLY A 30 -5.96 14.62 29.91
CA GLY A 30 -6.49 13.70 28.91
C GLY A 30 -7.15 14.42 27.74
N THR A 31 -7.29 13.72 26.61
CA THR A 31 -7.99 14.23 25.42
C THR A 31 -9.51 14.11 25.57
N HIS A 32 -10.25 14.96 24.86
CA HIS A 32 -11.70 14.84 24.78
C HIS A 32 -12.10 13.81 23.72
N MET A 33 -12.18 12.53 24.12
CA MET A 33 -12.38 11.39 23.21
C MET A 33 -13.60 11.49 22.27
N SER A 34 -14.72 12.06 22.73
CA SER A 34 -15.92 12.20 21.89
C SER A 34 -15.70 13.11 20.69
N ARG A 35 -14.76 14.06 20.76
CA ARG A 35 -14.50 15.02 19.68
C ARG A 35 -13.95 14.33 18.43
N PHE A 36 -13.21 13.22 18.56
CA PHE A 36 -12.76 12.44 17.40
C PHE A 36 -13.94 11.88 16.60
N VAL A 37 -14.91 11.29 17.31
CA VAL A 37 -16.10 10.71 16.70
C VAL A 37 -16.98 11.79 16.07
N GLU A 38 -17.11 12.95 16.71
CA GLU A 38 -17.81 14.10 16.13
C GLU A 38 -17.19 14.55 14.79
N ILE A 39 -15.86 14.59 14.71
CA ILE A 39 -15.14 14.94 13.48
C ILE A 39 -15.43 13.93 12.37
N LEU A 40 -15.38 12.63 12.67
CA LEU A 40 -15.68 11.57 11.70
C LEU A 40 -17.14 11.62 11.23
N HIS A 41 -18.08 11.94 12.12
CA HIS A 41 -19.51 12.00 11.78
C HIS A 41 -19.91 13.25 10.99
N ALA A 42 -19.13 14.32 11.06
CA ALA A 42 -19.40 15.55 10.30
C ALA A 42 -19.27 15.33 8.79
N GLU A 43 -18.41 14.39 8.37
CA GLU A 43 -18.16 14.05 6.97
C GLU A 43 -18.88 12.76 6.60
N ARG A 44 -19.88 12.82 5.71
CA ARG A 44 -20.62 11.62 5.27
C ARG A 44 -19.79 10.72 4.35
N GLU A 45 -18.88 11.30 3.57
CA GLU A 45 -17.98 10.58 2.66
C GLU A 45 -16.59 11.23 2.67
N ILE A 46 -15.59 10.48 3.15
CA ILE A 46 -14.23 10.98 3.34
C ILE A 46 -13.42 10.73 2.07
N SER A 47 -12.92 11.80 1.44
CA SER A 47 -12.04 11.78 0.27
C SER A 47 -10.59 12.16 0.64
N VAL A 48 -9.65 11.98 -0.28
CA VAL A 48 -8.25 12.42 -0.10
C VAL A 48 -8.18 13.93 0.19
N GLU A 49 -9.01 14.72 -0.49
CA GLU A 49 -9.09 16.18 -0.30
C GLU A 49 -9.65 16.56 1.06
N SER A 50 -10.69 15.88 1.54
CA SER A 50 -11.27 16.15 2.87
C SER A 50 -10.38 15.65 4.01
N PHE A 51 -9.47 14.71 3.74
CA PHE A 51 -8.54 14.16 4.73
C PHE A 51 -7.62 15.22 5.35
N ARG A 52 -7.07 16.13 4.52
CA ARG A 52 -6.23 17.24 5.02
C ARG A 52 -7.03 18.19 5.92
N GLY A 53 -8.24 18.56 5.49
CA GLY A 53 -9.14 19.41 6.27
C GLY A 53 -9.57 18.77 7.59
N MET A 54 -9.77 17.45 7.59
CA MET A 54 -10.09 16.69 8.80
C MET A 54 -8.97 16.75 9.84
N LEU A 55 -7.72 16.58 9.41
CA LEU A 55 -6.56 16.66 10.29
C LEU A 55 -6.36 18.06 10.89
N GLU A 56 -6.58 19.11 10.08
CA GLU A 56 -6.59 20.50 10.55
C GLU A 56 -7.71 20.77 11.54
N ASN A 57 -8.93 20.29 11.28
CA ASN A 57 -10.07 20.44 12.18
C ASN A 57 -9.82 19.69 13.50
N MET A 58 -9.23 18.48 13.43
CA MET A 58 -8.89 17.66 14.59
C MET A 58 -7.91 18.36 15.52
N THR A 59 -6.77 18.80 14.99
CA THR A 59 -5.74 19.50 15.78
C THR A 59 -6.27 20.79 16.39
N LYS A 60 -7.07 21.58 15.65
CA LYS A 60 -7.72 22.80 16.18
C LYS A 60 -8.74 22.49 17.28
N ARG A 61 -9.65 21.53 17.08
CA ARG A 61 -10.70 21.18 18.06
C ARG A 61 -10.17 20.53 19.34
N LEU A 62 -9.03 19.87 19.25
CA LEU A 62 -8.40 19.20 20.38
C LEU A 62 -7.25 20.01 21.00
N GLU A 63 -7.01 21.23 20.52
CA GLU A 63 -5.99 22.15 21.03
C GLU A 63 -4.60 21.48 21.10
N ALA A 64 -4.21 20.82 20.00
CA ALA A 64 -2.98 20.05 19.91
C ALA A 64 -2.08 20.54 18.77
N ASP A 65 -0.78 20.60 19.03
CA ASP A 65 0.25 21.04 18.07
C ASP A 65 0.55 19.98 17.01
N ALA A 66 0.37 18.70 17.36
CA ALA A 66 0.52 17.59 16.45
C ALA A 66 -0.70 16.65 16.42
N GLY A 67 -0.95 16.08 15.25
CA GLY A 67 -2.04 15.13 15.01
C GLY A 67 -1.69 14.09 13.98
N HIS A 68 -2.27 12.91 14.12
CA HIS A 68 -2.13 11.79 13.19
C HIS A 68 -3.51 11.18 12.92
N ILE A 69 -3.83 10.97 11.64
CA ILE A 69 -5.01 10.21 11.21
C ILE A 69 -4.55 9.17 10.19
N GLU A 70 -4.91 7.92 10.39
CA GLU A 70 -4.72 6.83 9.43
C GLU A 70 -6.09 6.23 9.11
N MET A 71 -6.40 6.14 7.82
CA MET A 71 -7.62 5.52 7.28
C MET A 71 -7.23 4.35 6.40
N THR A 72 -7.52 3.14 6.85
CA THR A 72 -7.18 1.88 6.16
C THR A 72 -8.43 1.19 5.63
N PHE A 73 -8.42 0.79 4.36
CA PHE A 73 -9.57 0.21 3.66
C PHE A 73 -9.16 -0.82 2.61
N PRO A 74 -10.04 -1.79 2.28
CA PRO A 74 -9.85 -2.60 1.09
C PRO A 74 -10.14 -1.75 -0.15
N PHE A 75 -9.24 -1.85 -1.14
CA PHE A 75 -9.29 -1.19 -2.43
C PHE A 75 -9.29 -2.24 -3.52
N PHE A 76 -10.20 -2.15 -4.48
CA PHE A 76 -10.38 -3.18 -5.50
C PHE A 76 -9.89 -2.69 -6.86
N VAL A 77 -9.21 -3.55 -7.62
CA VAL A 77 -8.82 -3.25 -9.00
C VAL A 77 -9.35 -4.35 -9.91
N MET A 78 -9.99 -3.95 -11.01
CA MET A 78 -10.40 -4.87 -12.05
C MET A 78 -9.17 -5.33 -12.84
N LYS A 79 -8.83 -6.61 -12.77
CA LYS A 79 -7.70 -7.20 -13.50
C LYS A 79 -8.16 -8.06 -14.65
N ARG A 80 -7.40 -8.04 -15.75
CA ARG A 80 -7.58 -8.93 -16.91
C ARG A 80 -6.55 -10.04 -16.88
N ALA A 81 -7.00 -11.28 -16.97
CA ALA A 81 -6.12 -12.44 -17.04
C ALA A 81 -5.20 -12.36 -18.29
N PRO A 82 -3.94 -12.77 -18.19
CA PRO A 82 -2.91 -12.42 -19.18
C PRO A 82 -3.05 -13.12 -20.53
N ALA A 83 -3.68 -14.30 -20.60
CA ALA A 83 -3.86 -15.04 -21.85
C ALA A 83 -5.31 -14.97 -22.36
N THR A 84 -6.29 -15.15 -21.48
CA THR A 84 -7.72 -15.22 -21.85
C THR A 84 -8.43 -13.88 -21.76
N GLY A 85 -7.87 -12.89 -21.04
CA GLY A 85 -8.50 -11.60 -20.82
C GLY A 85 -9.70 -11.61 -19.87
N VAL A 86 -10.00 -12.75 -19.22
CA VAL A 86 -11.09 -12.85 -18.24
C VAL A 86 -10.89 -11.82 -17.13
N GLU A 87 -11.92 -11.04 -16.87
CA GLU A 87 -11.89 -9.99 -15.85
C GLU A 87 -12.24 -10.55 -14.46
N SER A 88 -11.47 -10.15 -13.44
CA SER A 88 -11.72 -10.49 -12.04
C SER A 88 -11.25 -9.39 -11.10
N LEU A 89 -12.02 -9.14 -10.03
CA LEU A 89 -11.63 -8.15 -9.02
C LEU A 89 -10.50 -8.74 -8.18
N MET A 90 -9.49 -7.92 -7.93
CA MET A 90 -8.43 -8.18 -6.97
C MET A 90 -8.50 -7.14 -5.86
N ASP A 91 -8.40 -7.58 -4.61
CA ASP A 91 -8.38 -6.71 -3.44
C ASP A 91 -6.94 -6.40 -2.99
N TYR A 92 -6.76 -5.16 -2.53
CA TYR A 92 -5.54 -4.65 -1.93
C TYR A 92 -5.90 -3.95 -0.63
N ARG A 93 -4.95 -3.89 0.30
CA ARG A 93 -5.13 -3.09 1.52
C ARG A 93 -4.41 -1.77 1.34
N ALA A 94 -5.17 -0.67 1.31
CA ALA A 94 -4.64 0.67 1.18
C ALA A 94 -4.88 1.48 2.45
N SER A 95 -3.99 2.44 2.71
CA SER A 95 -4.15 3.41 3.78
C SER A 95 -3.80 4.81 3.31
N LEU A 96 -4.60 5.79 3.72
CA LEU A 96 -4.23 7.20 3.69
C LEU A 96 -3.79 7.59 5.10
N ILE A 97 -2.60 8.16 5.22
CA ILE A 97 -2.03 8.57 6.50
C ILE A 97 -1.70 10.06 6.41
N GLY A 98 -2.15 10.82 7.40
CA GLY A 98 -2.00 12.26 7.47
C GLY A 98 -1.36 12.61 8.80
N GLU A 99 -0.26 13.34 8.74
CA GLU A 99 0.49 13.79 9.90
C GLU A 99 0.61 15.30 9.87
N ARG A 100 0.32 15.93 11.00
CA ARG A 100 0.42 17.39 11.13
C ARG A 100 1.28 17.70 12.33
N HIS A 101 2.26 18.56 12.14
CA HIS A 101 3.14 19.08 13.20
C HIS A 101 3.46 20.54 12.90
N ASP A 102 3.35 21.42 13.89
CA ASP A 102 3.63 22.86 13.77
C ASP A 102 2.97 23.54 12.55
N GLY A 103 1.75 23.11 12.23
CA GLY A 103 0.97 23.65 11.12
C GLY A 103 1.33 23.12 9.72
N VAL A 104 2.40 22.32 9.60
CA VAL A 104 2.76 21.60 8.37
C VAL A 104 2.01 20.27 8.33
N THR A 105 1.41 19.94 7.19
CA THR A 105 0.69 18.68 6.99
C THR A 105 1.39 17.83 5.92
N ASP A 106 1.84 16.66 6.32
CA ASP A 106 2.35 15.61 5.45
C ASP A 106 1.28 14.57 5.15
N MET A 107 1.28 14.10 3.91
CA MET A 107 0.36 13.08 3.42
C MET A 107 1.15 11.89 2.91
N TRP A 108 0.74 10.72 3.36
CA TRP A 108 1.32 9.45 2.98
C TRP A 108 0.24 8.53 2.43
N VAL A 109 0.61 7.72 1.45
CA VAL A 109 -0.19 6.61 0.96
C VAL A 109 0.57 5.33 1.24
N ARG A 110 -0.12 4.37 1.86
CA ARG A 110 0.39 3.01 2.04
C ARG A 110 -0.45 2.05 1.22
N VAL A 111 0.18 1.10 0.56
CA VAL A 111 -0.50 -0.03 -0.08
C VAL A 111 0.25 -1.32 0.18
N ILE A 112 -0.49 -2.37 0.53
CA ILE A 112 0.00 -3.73 0.67
C ILE A 112 -0.46 -4.51 -0.57
N VAL A 113 0.51 -4.95 -1.36
CA VAL A 113 0.30 -5.59 -2.65
C VAL A 113 0.67 -7.06 -2.55
N PRO A 114 -0.30 -7.99 -2.60
CA PRO A 114 -0.01 -9.40 -2.62
C PRO A 114 0.50 -9.82 -4.00
N VAL A 115 1.65 -10.49 -4.04
CA VAL A 115 2.32 -10.93 -5.27
C VAL A 115 2.80 -12.38 -5.14
N THR A 116 3.19 -12.99 -6.25
CA THR A 116 3.95 -14.24 -6.25
C THR A 116 5.44 -13.92 -6.37
N SER A 117 6.24 -14.48 -5.47
CA SER A 117 7.70 -14.52 -5.57
C SER A 117 8.17 -15.95 -5.80
N LEU A 118 9.18 -16.12 -6.66
CA LEU A 118 9.81 -17.41 -6.93
C LEU A 118 11.30 -17.31 -6.66
N CYS A 119 11.82 -18.27 -5.90
CA CYS A 119 13.18 -18.20 -5.38
C CYS A 119 14.24 -18.53 -6.45
N PRO A 120 15.15 -17.59 -6.78
CA PRO A 120 16.24 -17.86 -7.72
C PRO A 120 17.17 -18.97 -7.25
N CYS A 121 17.39 -19.08 -5.93
CA CYS A 121 18.24 -20.13 -5.36
C CYS A 121 17.69 -21.52 -5.65
N SER A 122 16.41 -21.74 -5.38
CA SER A 122 15.74 -23.02 -5.62
C SER A 122 15.77 -23.41 -7.09
N LYS A 123 15.45 -22.48 -8.00
CA LYS A 123 15.52 -22.71 -9.44
C LYS A 123 16.91 -23.15 -9.89
N ARG A 124 17.97 -22.57 -9.31
CA ARG A 124 19.36 -22.85 -9.69
C ARG A 124 19.86 -24.22 -9.25
N ILE A 125 19.40 -24.71 -8.09
CA ILE A 125 19.92 -25.95 -7.48
C ILE A 125 19.09 -27.19 -7.79
N SER A 126 17.86 -27.03 -8.25
CA SER A 126 16.94 -28.13 -8.54
C SER A 126 16.92 -28.46 -10.03
N ASP A 127 16.93 -29.75 -10.38
CA ASP A 127 16.84 -30.20 -11.78
C ASP A 127 15.51 -29.81 -12.45
N TYR A 128 14.44 -29.69 -11.65
CA TYR A 128 13.12 -29.26 -12.09
C TYR A 128 12.37 -28.54 -10.97
N GLY A 129 11.51 -27.61 -11.36
CA GLY A 129 10.72 -26.80 -10.44
C GLY A 129 11.55 -25.79 -9.65
N ALA A 130 10.85 -25.00 -8.85
CA ALA A 130 11.42 -24.05 -7.91
C ALA A 130 10.32 -23.71 -6.89
N HIS A 131 10.65 -23.57 -5.61
CA HIS A 131 9.65 -23.11 -4.66
C HIS A 131 9.26 -21.66 -4.93
N ASN A 132 7.98 -21.39 -4.75
CA ASN A 132 7.39 -20.07 -4.79
C ASN A 132 6.41 -19.91 -3.63
N GLN A 133 6.00 -18.68 -3.39
CA GLN A 133 5.09 -18.36 -2.31
C GLN A 133 4.32 -17.08 -2.60
N ARG A 134 3.31 -16.82 -1.77
CA ARG A 134 2.73 -15.49 -1.65
C ARG A 134 3.71 -14.61 -0.90
N SER A 135 3.83 -13.37 -1.36
CA SER A 135 4.56 -12.32 -0.69
C SER A 135 3.68 -11.09 -0.57
N HIS A 136 3.96 -10.26 0.42
CA HIS A 136 3.41 -8.91 0.51
C HIS A 136 4.52 -7.91 0.21
N VAL A 137 4.26 -7.02 -0.74
CA VAL A 137 5.07 -5.82 -0.97
C VAL A 137 4.30 -4.64 -0.39
N THR A 138 4.84 -4.02 0.65
CA THR A 138 4.25 -2.84 1.27
C THR A 138 5.02 -1.61 0.80
N ILE A 139 4.31 -0.67 0.18
CA ILE A 139 4.87 0.63 -0.21
C ILE A 139 4.19 1.70 0.64
N THR A 140 4.96 2.43 1.43
CA THR A 140 4.51 3.65 2.12
C THR A 140 5.23 4.84 1.52
N ALA A 141 4.52 5.79 0.90
CA ALA A 141 5.12 6.90 0.17
C ALA A 141 4.57 8.25 0.64
N LYS A 142 5.46 9.18 0.98
CA LYS A 142 5.15 10.60 1.23
C LYS A 142 5.03 11.31 -0.10
N LEU A 143 3.90 11.96 -0.32
CA LEU A 143 3.57 12.54 -1.62
C LEU A 143 3.81 14.05 -1.64
N ARG A 144 4.49 14.55 -2.67
CA ARG A 144 4.56 15.98 -3.03
C ARG A 144 3.32 16.42 -3.80
N SER A 145 2.79 15.53 -4.62
CA SER A 145 1.61 15.74 -5.44
C SER A 145 0.81 14.45 -5.58
N HIS A 146 -0.37 14.54 -6.17
CA HIS A 146 -1.26 13.38 -6.33
C HIS A 146 -0.61 12.21 -7.09
N ILE A 147 -0.78 11.01 -6.55
CA ILE A 147 -0.46 9.71 -7.15
C ILE A 147 -1.67 8.80 -6.90
N TRP A 148 -2.06 8.02 -7.90
CA TRP A 148 -3.12 7.02 -7.75
C TRP A 148 -2.62 5.81 -6.97
N ILE A 149 -3.48 5.20 -6.14
CA ILE A 149 -3.13 3.97 -5.41
C ILE A 149 -2.72 2.87 -6.40
N GLU A 150 -3.40 2.82 -7.54
CA GLU A 150 -3.14 1.93 -8.67
C GLU A 150 -1.73 2.08 -9.22
N GLU A 151 -1.14 3.29 -9.25
CA GLU A 151 0.24 3.48 -9.71
C GLU A 151 1.24 2.80 -8.76
N LEU A 152 1.02 2.88 -7.45
CA LEU A 152 1.85 2.19 -6.46
C LEU A 152 1.68 0.67 -6.53
N ILE A 153 0.43 0.20 -6.74
CA ILE A 153 0.15 -1.23 -6.99
C ILE A 153 0.95 -1.70 -8.21
N GLU A 154 0.87 -0.97 -9.32
CA GLU A 154 1.59 -1.31 -10.55
C GLU A 154 3.12 -1.33 -10.35
N PHE A 155 3.68 -0.45 -9.53
CA PHE A 155 5.12 -0.46 -9.23
C PHE A 155 5.53 -1.78 -8.54
N ALA A 156 4.76 -2.25 -7.57
CA ALA A 156 5.00 -3.53 -6.92
C ALA A 156 4.77 -4.73 -7.86
N GLU A 157 3.66 -4.75 -8.59
CA GLU A 157 3.28 -5.88 -9.45
C GLU A 157 4.23 -6.07 -10.64
N LYS A 158 4.71 -4.96 -11.24
CA LYS A 158 5.69 -5.02 -12.33
C LYS A 158 7.04 -5.57 -11.88
N GLU A 159 7.39 -5.41 -10.60
CA GLU A 159 8.66 -5.84 -10.04
C GLU A 159 8.61 -7.15 -9.25
N ALA A 160 7.45 -7.78 -9.12
CA ALA A 160 7.34 -9.14 -8.59
C ALA A 160 7.76 -10.20 -9.64
N SER A 161 7.93 -11.45 -9.21
CA SER A 161 8.11 -12.57 -10.15
C SER A 161 6.88 -12.72 -11.05
N CYS A 162 5.68 -12.69 -10.46
CA CYS A 162 4.42 -12.52 -11.15
C CYS A 162 3.40 -11.84 -10.24
N GLU A 163 2.50 -11.06 -10.84
CA GLU A 163 1.33 -10.48 -10.17
C GLU A 163 0.24 -11.54 -9.93
N LEU A 164 -0.73 -11.22 -9.07
CA LEU A 164 -1.88 -12.08 -8.79
C LEU A 164 -3.09 -11.71 -9.65
N TYR A 165 -3.96 -12.70 -9.86
CA TYR A 165 -5.24 -12.55 -10.54
C TYR A 165 -6.31 -13.33 -9.77
N GLY A 166 -7.51 -12.77 -9.63
CA GLY A 166 -8.60 -13.42 -8.91
C GLY A 166 -9.17 -14.65 -9.63
N ILE A 167 -9.20 -14.62 -10.97
CA ILE A 167 -9.63 -15.74 -11.80
C ILE A 167 -8.59 -16.01 -12.87
N LEU A 168 -8.12 -17.25 -12.94
CA LEU A 168 -7.27 -17.78 -14.00
C LEU A 168 -7.96 -18.96 -14.68
N LYS A 169 -7.82 -19.08 -16.00
CA LYS A 169 -8.14 -20.29 -16.75
C LYS A 169 -6.83 -21.04 -17.04
N ARG A 170 -6.93 -22.28 -17.54
CA ARG A 170 -5.74 -23.12 -17.82
C ARG A 170 -4.65 -22.43 -18.65
N PRO A 171 -4.96 -21.69 -19.75
CA PRO A 171 -3.92 -20.96 -20.48
C PRO A 171 -3.26 -19.85 -19.65
N ASP A 172 -4.02 -19.20 -18.76
CA ASP A 172 -3.50 -18.18 -17.87
C ASP A 172 -2.62 -18.77 -16.77
N GLU A 173 -3.04 -19.89 -16.15
CA GLU A 173 -2.25 -20.63 -15.15
C GLU A 173 -0.90 -21.06 -15.72
N LYS A 174 -0.88 -21.56 -16.97
CA LYS A 174 0.36 -21.84 -17.70
C LYS A 174 1.24 -20.60 -17.79
N TYR A 175 0.68 -19.48 -18.26
CA TYR A 175 1.41 -18.23 -18.44
C TYR A 175 2.02 -17.71 -17.14
N VAL A 176 1.23 -17.61 -16.06
CA VAL A 176 1.73 -17.03 -14.80
C VAL A 176 2.78 -17.92 -14.15
N THR A 177 2.68 -19.24 -14.31
CA THR A 177 3.66 -20.20 -13.81
C THR A 177 4.99 -20.05 -14.55
N GLU A 178 4.95 -20.01 -15.89
CA GLU A 178 6.14 -19.81 -16.72
C GLU A 178 6.77 -18.42 -16.47
N ARG A 179 5.96 -17.37 -16.42
CA ARG A 179 6.42 -16.00 -16.12
C ARG A 179 7.14 -15.92 -14.78
N ALA A 180 6.56 -16.47 -13.71
CA ALA A 180 7.19 -16.46 -12.40
C ALA A 180 8.50 -17.29 -12.40
N TYR A 181 8.50 -18.42 -13.10
CA TYR A 181 9.69 -19.27 -13.23
C TYR A 181 10.82 -18.56 -13.97
N ASP A 182 10.51 -17.82 -15.03
CA ASP A 182 11.49 -17.09 -15.85
C ASP A 182 11.94 -15.76 -15.25
N ASN A 183 11.21 -15.24 -14.26
CA ASN A 183 11.52 -14.01 -13.54
C ASN A 183 11.67 -14.24 -12.02
N PRO A 184 12.58 -15.13 -11.57
CA PRO A 184 12.77 -15.39 -10.15
C PRO A 184 13.41 -14.17 -9.47
N LYS A 185 12.95 -13.82 -8.26
CA LYS A 185 13.50 -12.69 -7.49
C LYS A 185 13.59 -13.02 -6.00
N PHE A 186 14.70 -12.64 -5.37
CA PHE A 186 14.79 -12.64 -3.91
C PHE A 186 13.98 -11.49 -3.31
N VAL A 187 13.73 -11.56 -2.01
CA VAL A 187 13.03 -10.49 -1.27
C VAL A 187 13.78 -9.15 -1.39
N GLU A 188 15.11 -9.20 -1.40
CA GLU A 188 15.96 -8.03 -1.58
C GLU A 188 15.93 -7.48 -3.01
N ASP A 189 15.75 -8.32 -4.02
CA ASP A 189 15.65 -7.88 -5.42
C ASP A 189 14.36 -7.10 -5.63
N ILE A 190 13.24 -7.60 -5.08
CA ILE A 190 11.94 -6.92 -5.16
C ILE A 190 12.03 -5.52 -4.55
N VAL A 191 12.54 -5.36 -3.32
CA VAL A 191 12.62 -4.03 -2.70
C VAL A 191 13.57 -3.09 -3.44
N ARG A 192 14.68 -3.59 -4.01
CA ARG A 192 15.59 -2.78 -4.82
C ARG A 192 14.93 -2.29 -6.09
N ASP A 193 14.23 -3.16 -6.81
CA ASP A 193 13.61 -2.83 -8.08
C ASP A 193 12.43 -1.86 -7.92
N VAL A 194 11.61 -2.07 -6.89
CA VAL A 194 10.54 -1.12 -6.53
C VAL A 194 11.14 0.23 -6.09
N ALA A 195 12.20 0.22 -5.27
CA ALA A 195 12.88 1.44 -4.87
C ALA A 195 13.44 2.22 -6.07
N MET A 196 13.96 1.57 -7.11
CA MET A 196 14.39 2.25 -8.34
C MET A 196 13.24 3.00 -9.01
N ARG A 197 12.04 2.42 -9.08
CA ARG A 197 10.84 3.09 -9.63
C ARG A 197 10.44 4.30 -8.79
N LEU A 198 10.40 4.16 -7.46
CA LEU A 198 10.03 5.25 -6.55
C LEU A 198 11.05 6.39 -6.57
N ASN A 199 12.33 6.06 -6.76
CA ASN A 199 13.39 7.05 -6.94
C ASN A 199 13.20 7.90 -8.19
N ALA A 200 12.76 7.29 -9.29
CA ALA A 200 12.52 7.96 -10.55
C ALA A 200 11.26 8.84 -10.58
N ASP A 201 10.34 8.68 -9.61
CA ASP A 201 9.10 9.47 -9.53
C ASP A 201 9.27 10.72 -8.66
N GLU A 202 9.36 11.89 -9.29
CA GLU A 202 9.52 13.20 -8.62
C GLU A 202 8.36 13.57 -7.69
N ARG A 203 7.18 12.95 -7.86
CA ARG A 203 6.01 13.20 -7.02
C ARG A 203 6.19 12.59 -5.62
N ILE A 204 7.16 11.70 -5.43
CA ILE A 204 7.47 11.05 -4.16
C ILE A 204 8.59 11.81 -3.46
N ALA A 205 8.33 12.26 -2.23
CA ALA A 205 9.31 12.95 -1.37
C ALA A 205 10.17 11.96 -0.58
N SER A 206 9.53 10.95 0.02
CA SER A 206 10.18 9.88 0.76
C SER A 206 9.36 8.61 0.67
N TYR A 207 9.97 7.46 0.93
CA TYR A 207 9.27 6.19 0.91
C TYR A 207 9.91 5.14 1.81
N VAL A 208 9.10 4.15 2.18
CA VAL A 208 9.51 2.86 2.73
C VAL A 208 8.93 1.78 1.83
N VAL A 209 9.78 0.86 1.36
CA VAL A 209 9.37 -0.35 0.64
C VAL A 209 9.78 -1.55 1.47
N GLU A 210 8.83 -2.43 1.71
CA GLU A 210 9.02 -3.68 2.42
C GLU A 210 8.59 -4.83 1.52
N SER A 211 9.30 -5.95 1.60
CA SER A 211 8.84 -7.20 1.02
C SER A 211 8.94 -8.28 2.08
N GLU A 212 7.84 -8.99 2.29
CA GLU A 212 7.73 -10.13 3.19
C GLU A 212 7.31 -11.36 2.39
N ASN A 213 8.14 -12.39 2.38
CA ASN A 213 7.85 -13.69 1.79
C ASN A 213 7.34 -14.64 2.88
N PHE A 214 6.13 -15.16 2.70
CA PHE A 214 5.62 -16.24 3.56
C PHE A 214 6.19 -17.57 3.04
N GLU A 215 7.41 -17.89 3.47
CA GLU A 215 8.19 -19.00 2.91
C GLU A 215 7.39 -20.32 2.85
N SER A 216 7.34 -20.93 1.67
CA SER A 216 6.55 -22.16 1.47
C SER A 216 7.20 -23.42 2.06
N ILE A 217 8.50 -23.36 2.36
CA ILE A 217 9.31 -24.47 2.88
C ILE A 217 9.77 -24.25 4.32
N HIS A 218 9.45 -23.10 4.92
CA HIS A 218 9.85 -22.73 6.27
C HIS A 218 8.67 -22.13 7.03
N ASN A 219 8.65 -22.27 8.37
CA ASN A 219 7.59 -21.69 9.20
C ASN A 219 7.99 -20.33 9.78
N HIS A 220 8.56 -19.47 8.93
CA HIS A 220 8.92 -18.08 9.24
C HIS A 220 8.94 -17.27 7.94
N SER A 221 8.83 -15.95 8.04
CA SER A 221 8.93 -15.06 6.87
C SER A 221 10.37 -14.65 6.60
N ALA A 222 10.73 -14.52 5.32
CA ALA A 222 11.90 -13.76 4.90
C ALA A 222 11.49 -12.31 4.61
N TYR A 223 12.30 -11.34 5.01
CA TYR A 223 11.92 -9.92 4.99
C TYR A 223 13.08 -9.02 4.56
N ALA A 224 12.79 -8.02 3.74
CA ALA A 224 13.69 -6.93 3.40
C ALA A 224 12.96 -5.59 3.37
N LEU A 225 13.69 -4.51 3.69
CA LEU A 225 13.19 -3.14 3.70
C LEU A 225 14.21 -2.19 3.07
N ILE A 226 13.73 -1.23 2.29
CA ILE A 226 14.47 -0.03 1.87
C ILE A 226 13.66 1.19 2.26
N GLU A 227 14.28 2.13 2.94
CA GLU A 227 13.74 3.46 3.23
C GLU A 227 14.63 4.52 2.61
N ARG A 228 14.02 5.58 2.07
CA ARG A 228 14.75 6.73 1.56
C ARG A 228 13.94 8.01 1.71
N ASN A 229 14.59 9.06 2.23
CA ASN A 229 14.17 10.44 2.08
C ASN A 229 14.89 11.08 0.88
N LYS A 230 14.16 11.67 -0.06
CA LYS A 230 14.73 12.37 -1.24
C LYS A 230 14.90 13.87 -1.01
N ASP A 231 14.35 14.40 0.10
CA ASP A 231 14.53 15.79 0.52
C ASP A 231 15.78 16.03 1.38
N GLU A 232 16.48 14.95 1.77
CA GLU A 232 17.73 14.99 2.55
C GLU A 232 18.99 14.93 1.68
#